data_AF-A0A9E0ZTN5-F1
#
_entry.id   AF-A0A9E0ZTN5-F1
#
_cell.length_a   1.000
_cell.length_b   1.000
_cell.length_c   1.000
_cell.angle_alpha   90.00
_cell.angle_beta   90.00
_cell.angle_gamma   90.00
#
_symmetry.space_group_name_H-M   'P 1'
#
loop_
_entity.id
_entity.type
_entity.pdbx_description
1 polymer ?
#
loop_
_entity_poly.entity_id
_entity_poly.type
_entity_poly.pdbx_seq_one_letter_code
_entity_poly.pdbx_strand_id
1 'polypeptide(L)'
;MNNSIKGMKRTDYCARFNMENVGQTVTVFGWVQRQRDLGNLIFIDLRDRTGIIQLSFNDKTDRDVFALAQSARSEYVVAATGVVAERESKNKDIPTGDIEVIVSDFRIVSKAKTPPFEIEKSEKVGDEITLKYRYLNLRNEKLTKNILMRHEIAKIAREYFYANDFIEIETPMMIKSTPEGARDYVVPSRIHNGKFYALPQSPQIY
;
A
#
# COMPACT_ATOMS: atom_id res chain seq x y z
N MET A 1 2.60 -27.18 3.78
CA MET A 1 1.91 -25.96 3.29
C MET A 1 2.95 -24.93 2.91
N ASN A 2 2.92 -24.46 1.67
CA ASN A 2 3.96 -23.58 1.14
C ASN A 2 3.56 -22.11 1.38
N ASN A 3 3.95 -21.53 2.52
CA ASN A 3 3.73 -20.10 2.83
C ASN A 3 4.66 -19.17 2.02
N SER A 4 5.17 -19.66 0.88
CA SER A 4 6.14 -18.98 0.03
C SER A 4 5.51 -18.61 -1.31
N ILE A 5 5.84 -17.41 -1.79
CA ILE A 5 5.53 -16.99 -3.16
C ILE A 5 6.45 -17.63 -4.21
N LYS A 6 7.34 -18.55 -3.81
CA LYS A 6 8.23 -19.24 -4.75
C LYS A 6 7.41 -19.89 -5.88
N GLY A 7 7.78 -19.58 -7.12
CA GLY A 7 7.09 -20.02 -8.33
C GLY A 7 5.90 -19.15 -8.75
N MET A 8 5.55 -18.09 -8.02
CA MET A 8 4.53 -17.12 -8.40
C MET A 8 5.16 -15.78 -8.79
N LYS A 9 4.65 -15.15 -9.84
CA LYS A 9 4.99 -13.79 -10.23
C LYS A 9 3.69 -13.01 -10.38
N ARG A 10 3.58 -11.86 -9.72
CA ARG A 10 2.42 -10.96 -9.90
C ARG A 10 2.30 -10.59 -11.37
N THR A 11 1.12 -10.78 -11.94
CA THR A 11 0.80 -10.38 -13.33
C THR A 11 0.65 -8.87 -13.41
N ASP A 12 -0.22 -8.29 -12.57
CA ASP A 12 -0.36 -6.85 -12.38
C ASP A 12 -0.98 -6.55 -11.00
N TYR A 13 -1.20 -5.27 -10.69
CA TYR A 13 -1.86 -4.81 -9.48
C TYR A 13 -3.39 -5.00 -9.54
N CYS A 14 -4.01 -5.10 -8.36
CA CYS A 14 -5.42 -5.44 -8.17
C CYS A 14 -6.36 -4.57 -9.00
N ALA A 15 -6.21 -3.24 -8.95
CA ALA A 15 -7.09 -2.31 -9.65
C ALA A 15 -6.62 -1.92 -11.06
N ARG A 16 -5.81 -2.77 -11.71
CA ARG A 16 -5.39 -2.60 -13.11
C ARG A 16 -6.04 -3.58 -14.07
N PHE A 17 -6.82 -4.53 -13.54
CA PHE A 17 -7.63 -5.42 -14.36
C PHE A 17 -9.00 -4.80 -14.62
N ASN A 18 -9.58 -5.12 -15.77
CA ASN A 18 -10.92 -4.68 -16.18
C ASN A 18 -11.61 -5.78 -17.02
N MET A 19 -12.76 -5.48 -17.62
CA MET A 19 -13.54 -6.43 -18.43
C MET A 19 -12.77 -7.03 -19.61
N GLU A 20 -11.77 -6.33 -20.17
CA GLU A 20 -10.93 -6.85 -21.25
C GLU A 20 -10.05 -8.02 -20.81
N ASN A 21 -9.87 -8.22 -19.50
CA ASN A 21 -9.09 -9.32 -18.94
C ASN A 21 -9.90 -10.60 -18.71
N VAL A 22 -11.22 -10.61 -18.93
CA VAL A 22 -12.06 -11.80 -18.69
C VAL A 22 -11.53 -13.00 -19.49
N GLY A 23 -11.44 -14.15 -18.81
CA GLY A 23 -10.87 -15.39 -19.32
C GLY A 23 -9.35 -15.51 -19.16
N GLN A 24 -8.64 -14.43 -18.80
CA GLN A 24 -7.19 -14.48 -18.58
C GLN A 24 -6.86 -15.07 -17.20
N THR A 25 -5.81 -15.89 -17.14
CA THR A 25 -5.23 -16.32 -15.86
C THR A 25 -4.30 -15.24 -15.32
N VAL A 26 -4.58 -14.74 -14.13
CA VAL A 26 -3.85 -13.66 -13.48
C VAL A 26 -3.35 -14.08 -12.10
N THR A 27 -2.23 -13.48 -11.68
CA THR A 27 -1.69 -13.65 -10.33
C THR A 27 -1.64 -12.30 -9.61
N VAL A 28 -2.31 -12.20 -8.47
CA VAL A 28 -2.44 -10.98 -7.66
C VAL A 28 -1.95 -11.22 -6.24
N PHE A 29 -1.26 -10.24 -5.67
CA PHE A 29 -0.77 -10.29 -4.29
C PHE A 29 -1.26 -9.04 -3.54
N GLY A 30 -1.60 -9.17 -2.27
CA GLY A 30 -2.09 -8.04 -1.48
C GLY A 30 -2.42 -8.39 -0.04
N TRP A 31 -3.17 -7.51 0.60
CA TRP A 31 -3.73 -7.70 1.93
C TRP A 31 -5.21 -8.06 1.82
N VAL A 32 -5.64 -9.01 2.64
CA VAL A 32 -7.07 -9.28 2.83
C VAL A 32 -7.70 -8.06 3.50
N GLN A 33 -8.50 -7.28 2.77
CA GLN A 33 -9.29 -6.20 3.34
C GLN A 33 -10.37 -6.79 4.25
N ARG A 34 -11.16 -7.68 3.66
CA ARG A 34 -12.28 -8.38 4.30
C ARG A 34 -12.50 -9.74 3.63
N GLN A 35 -12.99 -10.67 4.43
CA GLN A 35 -13.50 -11.97 3.99
C GLN A 35 -15.02 -12.01 4.22
N ARG A 36 -15.76 -12.55 3.27
CA ARG A 36 -17.18 -12.92 3.40
C ARG A 36 -17.28 -14.42 3.18
N ASP A 37 -17.71 -15.17 4.19
CA ASP A 37 -17.98 -16.61 4.08
C ASP A 37 -19.50 -16.82 4.09
N LEU A 38 -20.02 -17.40 3.01
CA LEU A 38 -21.44 -17.72 2.81
C LEU A 38 -21.71 -19.24 2.90
N GLY A 39 -20.77 -20.01 3.46
CA GLY A 39 -20.83 -21.46 3.56
C GLY A 39 -20.16 -22.14 2.38
N ASN A 40 -20.85 -22.21 1.23
CA ASN A 40 -20.33 -22.85 0.01
C ASN A 40 -19.61 -21.88 -0.95
N LEU A 41 -19.58 -20.60 -0.58
CA LEU A 41 -18.98 -19.53 -1.37
C LEU A 41 -18.23 -18.57 -0.44
N ILE A 42 -16.96 -18.33 -0.73
CA ILE A 42 -16.13 -17.37 -0.01
C ILE A 42 -15.70 -16.27 -0.97
N PHE A 43 -15.83 -15.03 -0.51
CA PHE A 43 -15.28 -13.86 -1.18
C PHE A 43 -14.20 -13.21 -0.32
N ILE A 44 -13.09 -12.86 -0.94
CA ILE A 44 -12.02 -12.07 -0.31
C ILE A 44 -11.83 -10.80 -1.12
N ASP A 45 -12.02 -9.65 -0.48
CA ASP A 45 -11.62 -8.37 -1.04
C ASP A 45 -10.10 -8.24 -0.84
N LEU A 46 -9.33 -8.37 -1.92
CA LEU A 46 -7.87 -8.26 -1.92
C LEU A 46 -7.45 -6.83 -2.25
N ARG A 47 -6.71 -6.20 -1.35
CA ARG A 47 -6.25 -4.81 -1.47
C ARG A 47 -4.76 -4.75 -1.77
N ASP A 48 -4.37 -3.88 -2.69
CA ASP A 48 -3.00 -3.38 -2.80
C ASP A 48 -2.98 -1.85 -2.97
N ARG A 49 -1.84 -1.26 -3.34
CA ARG A 49 -1.69 0.20 -3.47
C ARG A 49 -2.57 0.83 -4.56
N THR A 50 -3.08 0.04 -5.51
CA THR A 50 -3.90 0.53 -6.62
C THR A 50 -5.39 0.48 -6.32
N GLY A 51 -5.82 -0.41 -5.42
CA GLY A 51 -7.21 -0.57 -5.04
C GLY A 51 -7.53 -2.02 -4.66
N ILE A 52 -8.79 -2.39 -4.84
CA ILE A 52 -9.35 -3.69 -4.44
C ILE A 52 -9.68 -4.53 -5.69
N ILE A 53 -9.53 -5.85 -5.59
CA ILE A 53 -10.12 -6.84 -6.50
C ILE A 53 -10.75 -7.96 -5.66
N GLN A 54 -11.86 -8.53 -6.10
CA GLN A 54 -12.49 -9.66 -5.41
C GLN A 54 -11.91 -10.98 -5.88
N LEU A 55 -11.59 -11.83 -4.92
CA LEU A 55 -11.30 -13.24 -5.12
C LEU A 55 -12.57 -14.03 -4.77
N SER A 56 -12.92 -15.00 -5.60
CA SER A 56 -14.09 -15.86 -5.45
C SER A 56 -13.65 -17.32 -5.34
N PHE A 57 -14.19 -18.02 -4.36
CA PHE A 57 -13.94 -19.44 -4.07
C PHE A 57 -15.28 -20.14 -3.91
N ASN A 58 -15.57 -21.11 -4.77
CA ASN A 58 -16.85 -21.81 -4.85
C ASN A 58 -16.67 -23.35 -4.77
N ASP A 59 -17.76 -24.10 -4.93
CA ASP A 59 -17.77 -25.57 -4.87
C ASP A 59 -16.84 -26.29 -5.89
N LYS A 60 -16.38 -25.59 -6.93
CA LYS A 60 -15.41 -26.13 -7.91
C LYS A 60 -13.96 -25.88 -7.51
N THR A 61 -13.73 -25.11 -6.46
CA THR A 61 -12.40 -24.81 -5.92
C THR A 61 -11.84 -26.04 -5.20
N ASP A 62 -10.55 -26.31 -5.36
CA ASP A 62 -9.89 -27.35 -4.58
C ASP A 62 -10.12 -27.17 -3.08
N ARG A 63 -10.37 -28.28 -2.36
CA ARG A 63 -10.78 -28.25 -0.95
C ARG A 63 -9.72 -27.63 -0.05
N ASP A 64 -8.44 -27.83 -0.34
CA ASP A 64 -7.36 -27.26 0.46
C ASP A 64 -7.25 -25.75 0.22
N VAL A 65 -7.44 -25.30 -1.02
CA VAL A 65 -7.51 -23.88 -1.40
C VAL A 65 -8.71 -23.20 -0.72
N PHE A 66 -9.88 -23.85 -0.73
CA PHE A 66 -11.09 -23.35 -0.07
C PHE A 66 -10.90 -23.24 1.44
N ALA A 67 -10.32 -24.25 2.09
CA ALA A 67 -10.02 -24.24 3.52
C ALA A 67 -9.01 -23.13 3.89
N LEU A 68 -8.00 -22.90 3.05
CA LEU A 68 -7.06 -21.78 3.24
C LEU A 68 -7.78 -20.43 3.12
N ALA A 69 -8.63 -20.27 2.11
CA ALA A 69 -9.45 -19.07 1.95
C ALA A 69 -10.36 -18.84 3.17
N GLN A 70 -10.98 -19.89 3.71
CA GLN A 70 -11.80 -19.84 4.93
C GLN A 70 -10.99 -19.43 6.17
N SER A 71 -9.72 -19.82 6.25
CA SER A 71 -8.83 -19.44 7.35
C SER A 71 -8.29 -18.00 7.29
N ALA A 72 -8.44 -17.33 6.15
CA ALA A 72 -7.93 -15.98 5.95
C ALA A 72 -8.61 -14.98 6.91
N ARG A 73 -7.85 -14.00 7.41
CA ARG A 73 -8.36 -12.93 8.27
C ARG A 73 -7.89 -11.58 7.73
N SER A 74 -8.53 -10.50 8.20
CA SER A 74 -8.16 -9.14 7.82
C SER A 74 -6.66 -8.88 8.00
N GLU A 75 -6.07 -8.17 7.05
CA GLU A 75 -4.66 -7.81 6.93
C GLU A 75 -3.68 -8.97 6.74
N TYR A 76 -4.14 -10.20 6.49
CA TYR A 76 -3.27 -11.28 6.02
C TYR A 76 -2.66 -10.90 4.68
N VAL A 77 -1.36 -11.20 4.50
CA VAL A 77 -0.68 -11.04 3.22
C VAL A 77 -0.87 -12.32 2.44
N VAL A 78 -1.47 -12.21 1.26
CA VAL A 78 -1.86 -13.37 0.45
C VAL A 78 -1.43 -13.20 -1.00
N ALA A 79 -1.29 -14.35 -1.67
CA ALA A 79 -1.07 -14.46 -3.10
C ALA A 79 -2.14 -15.37 -3.68
N ALA A 80 -2.73 -14.97 -4.79
CA ALA A 80 -3.77 -15.73 -5.48
C ALA A 80 -3.48 -15.78 -6.98
N THR A 81 -3.68 -16.94 -7.58
CA THR A 81 -3.72 -17.13 -9.04
C THR A 81 -5.10 -17.66 -9.39
N GLY A 82 -5.68 -17.15 -10.46
CA GLY A 82 -7.02 -17.55 -10.90
C GLY A 82 -7.41 -16.94 -12.24
N VAL A 83 -8.62 -17.21 -12.68
CA VAL A 83 -9.16 -16.70 -13.95
C VAL A 83 -10.05 -15.50 -13.67
N VAL A 84 -9.85 -14.41 -14.42
CA VAL A 84 -10.74 -13.25 -14.35
C VAL A 84 -12.09 -13.61 -14.96
N ALA A 85 -13.17 -13.30 -14.25
CA ALA A 85 -14.55 -13.52 -14.69
C ALA A 85 -15.40 -12.27 -14.46
N GLU A 86 -16.46 -12.12 -15.24
CA GLU A 86 -17.48 -11.09 -14.98
C GLU A 86 -18.27 -11.45 -13.72
N ARG A 87 -18.54 -10.45 -12.88
CA ARG A 87 -19.40 -10.61 -11.70
C ARG A 87 -20.86 -10.68 -12.08
N GLU A 88 -21.59 -11.58 -11.44
CA GLU A 88 -23.05 -11.58 -11.48
C GLU A 88 -23.65 -10.32 -10.84
N SER A 89 -23.06 -9.86 -9.72
CA SER A 89 -23.46 -8.65 -9.02
C SER A 89 -22.36 -7.59 -9.06
N LYS A 90 -22.55 -6.59 -9.92
CA LYS A 90 -21.60 -5.51 -10.16
C LYS A 90 -21.55 -4.53 -8.99
N ASN A 91 -20.34 -4.14 -8.58
CA ASN A 91 -20.11 -3.15 -7.52
C ASN A 91 -19.59 -1.83 -8.11
N LYS A 92 -20.45 -0.80 -8.18
CA LYS A 92 -20.09 0.49 -8.78
C LYS A 92 -19.12 1.35 -7.97
N ASP A 93 -18.78 0.94 -6.75
CA ASP A 93 -17.95 1.73 -5.83
C ASP A 93 -16.44 1.51 -6.06
N ILE A 94 -16.04 0.47 -6.81
CA ILE A 94 -14.64 0.15 -7.09
C ILE A 94 -14.37 -0.03 -8.60
N PRO A 95 -13.15 0.30 -9.09
CA PRO A 95 -12.83 0.19 -10.51
C PRO A 95 -12.92 -1.23 -11.09
N THR A 96 -12.70 -2.24 -10.26
CA THR A 96 -12.80 -3.68 -10.62
C THR A 96 -14.20 -4.24 -10.35
N GLY A 97 -15.18 -3.36 -10.19
CA GLY A 97 -16.54 -3.65 -9.76
C GLY A 97 -17.31 -4.62 -10.64
N ASP A 98 -16.90 -4.73 -11.89
CA ASP A 98 -17.52 -5.60 -12.90
C ASP A 98 -16.87 -6.98 -12.97
N ILE A 99 -15.72 -7.19 -12.32
CA ILE A 99 -14.92 -8.42 -12.43
C ILE A 99 -14.56 -9.03 -11.07
N GLU A 100 -14.25 -10.31 -11.08
CA GLU A 100 -13.66 -11.05 -9.97
C GLU A 100 -12.64 -12.05 -10.49
N VAL A 101 -11.84 -12.61 -9.57
CA VAL A 101 -10.89 -13.68 -9.88
C VAL A 101 -11.39 -14.97 -9.26
N ILE A 102 -11.75 -15.95 -10.10
CA ILE A 102 -12.06 -17.32 -9.66
C ILE A 102 -10.73 -18.01 -9.36
N VAL A 103 -10.44 -18.24 -8.08
CA VAL A 103 -9.10 -18.61 -7.62
C VAL A 103 -8.86 -20.11 -7.77
N SER A 104 -7.69 -20.46 -8.32
CA SER A 104 -7.21 -21.83 -8.47
C SER A 104 -6.00 -22.17 -7.60
N ASP A 105 -5.15 -21.20 -7.26
CA ASP A 105 -4.07 -21.33 -6.26
C ASP A 105 -4.15 -20.15 -5.27
N PHE A 106 -4.12 -20.44 -3.98
CA PHE A 106 -4.18 -19.44 -2.91
C PHE A 106 -3.15 -19.74 -1.83
N ARG A 107 -2.37 -18.73 -1.47
CA ARG A 107 -1.31 -18.85 -0.46
C ARG A 107 -1.41 -17.73 0.55
N ILE A 108 -1.38 -18.10 1.83
CA ILE A 108 -1.16 -17.16 2.92
C ILE A 108 0.36 -17.00 3.09
N VAL A 109 0.89 -15.88 2.61
CA VAL A 109 2.32 -15.55 2.67
C VAL A 109 2.71 -15.14 4.08
N SER A 110 1.86 -14.34 4.74
CA SER A 110 2.05 -13.97 6.14
C SER A 110 0.71 -13.78 6.81
N LYS A 111 0.55 -14.37 7.99
CA LYS A 111 -0.56 -14.07 8.90
C LYS A 111 -0.34 -12.69 9.54
N ALA A 112 -1.43 -12.03 9.89
CA ALA A 112 -1.42 -10.79 10.65
C ALA A 112 -2.17 -10.96 11.98
N LYS A 113 -1.76 -10.21 13.00
CA LYS A 113 -2.58 -10.04 14.21
C LYS A 113 -3.73 -9.09 13.88
N THR A 114 -4.82 -9.17 14.64
CA THR A 114 -5.92 -8.20 14.54
C THR A 114 -5.36 -6.78 14.68
N PRO A 115 -5.58 -5.89 13.69
CA PRO A 115 -5.15 -4.50 13.77
C PRO A 115 -5.81 -3.76 14.96
N PRO A 116 -5.16 -2.72 15.50
CA PRO A 116 -5.73 -1.89 16.57
C PRO A 116 -6.93 -1.04 16.10
N PHE A 117 -7.14 -0.94 14.79
CA PHE A 117 -8.29 -0.31 14.15
C PHE A 117 -8.49 -0.87 12.75
N GLU A 118 -9.72 -0.81 12.24
CA GLU A 118 -9.99 -1.13 10.83
C GLU A 118 -9.37 -0.09 9.91
N ILE A 119 -8.57 -0.53 8.92
CA ILE A 119 -7.84 0.37 8.01
C ILE A 119 -8.77 1.31 7.23
N GLU A 120 -9.94 0.83 6.80
CA GLU A 120 -10.96 1.63 6.09
C GLU A 120 -11.58 2.71 6.97
N LYS A 121 -11.63 2.50 8.28
CA LYS A 121 -12.25 3.43 9.24
C LYS A 121 -11.21 4.23 10.02
N SER A 122 -9.96 4.29 9.58
CA SER A 122 -8.88 4.95 10.32
C SER A 122 -9.12 6.44 10.54
N GLU A 123 -9.95 7.09 9.72
CA GLU A 123 -10.36 8.50 9.91
C GLU A 123 -11.21 8.73 11.16
N LYS A 124 -11.87 7.69 11.68
CA LYS A 124 -12.68 7.76 12.91
C LYS A 124 -11.85 7.48 14.16
N VAL A 125 -10.53 7.29 14.01
CA VAL A 125 -9.60 6.95 15.08
C VAL A 125 -8.77 8.17 15.43
N GLY A 126 -8.56 8.43 16.72
CA GLY A 126 -7.79 9.59 17.18
C GLY A 126 -6.30 9.55 16.78
N ASP A 127 -5.71 10.73 16.64
CA ASP A 127 -4.33 10.91 16.15
C ASP A 127 -3.29 10.15 16.97
N GLU A 128 -3.44 10.05 18.29
CA GLU A 128 -2.50 9.31 19.15
C GLU A 128 -2.33 7.86 18.68
N ILE A 129 -3.44 7.17 18.42
CA ILE A 129 -3.42 5.76 17.97
C ILE A 129 -2.92 5.69 16.53
N THR A 130 -3.38 6.59 15.65
CA THR A 130 -3.03 6.50 14.23
C THR A 130 -1.59 6.93 13.93
N LEU A 131 -0.98 7.78 14.76
CA LEU A 131 0.44 8.13 14.72
C LEU A 131 1.30 7.00 15.32
N LYS A 132 0.86 6.38 16.43
CA LYS A 132 1.54 5.21 17.01
C LYS A 132 1.62 4.04 16.03
N TYR A 133 0.54 3.79 15.29
CA TYR A 133 0.46 2.73 14.28
C TYR A 133 0.43 3.31 12.86
N ARG A 134 1.25 4.33 12.60
CA ARG A 134 1.27 5.03 11.31
C ARG A 134 1.49 4.10 10.12
N TYR A 135 2.31 3.05 10.28
CA TYR A 135 2.55 2.04 9.25
C TYR A 135 1.28 1.25 8.83
N LEU A 136 0.28 1.15 9.71
CA LEU A 136 -1.04 0.61 9.36
C LEU A 136 -1.92 1.70 8.77
N ASN A 137 -1.95 2.90 9.38
CA ASN A 137 -2.75 4.01 8.88
C ASN A 137 -2.38 4.37 7.43
N LEU A 138 -1.10 4.32 7.07
CA LEU A 138 -0.64 4.57 5.71
C LEU A 138 -1.17 3.57 4.66
N ARG A 139 -1.75 2.43 5.08
CA ARG A 139 -2.44 1.49 4.17
C ARG A 139 -3.83 1.97 3.77
N ASN A 140 -4.37 2.98 4.45
CA ASN A 140 -5.64 3.60 4.09
C ASN A 140 -5.53 4.23 2.69
N GLU A 141 -6.59 4.09 1.89
CA GLU A 141 -6.63 4.54 0.51
C GLU A 141 -6.35 6.04 0.37
N LYS A 142 -6.95 6.88 1.23
CA LYS A 142 -6.78 8.33 1.18
C LYS A 142 -5.34 8.73 1.46
N LEU A 143 -4.70 8.15 2.47
CA LEU A 143 -3.30 8.46 2.78
C LEU A 143 -2.34 7.91 1.71
N THR A 144 -2.64 6.74 1.14
CA THR A 144 -1.89 6.20 -0.01
C THR A 144 -1.98 7.16 -1.20
N LYS A 145 -3.20 7.63 -1.55
CA LYS A 145 -3.44 8.62 -2.60
C LYS A 145 -2.69 9.93 -2.34
N ASN A 146 -2.67 10.42 -1.11
CA ASN A 146 -1.93 11.64 -0.75
C ASN A 146 -0.42 11.49 -0.96
N ILE A 147 0.17 10.34 -0.59
CA ILE A 147 1.61 10.09 -0.79
C ILE A 147 1.95 9.98 -2.27
N LEU A 148 1.12 9.26 -3.04
CA LEU A 148 1.31 9.14 -4.49
C LEU A 148 1.16 10.50 -5.18
N MET A 149 0.18 11.32 -4.78
CA MET A 149 0.02 12.67 -5.30
C MET A 149 1.23 13.55 -4.99
N ARG A 150 1.75 13.49 -3.74
CA ARG A 150 2.98 14.20 -3.37
C ARG A 150 4.17 13.77 -4.25
N HIS A 151 4.28 12.49 -4.58
CA HIS A 151 5.30 11.99 -5.50
C HIS A 151 5.15 12.60 -6.90
N GLU A 152 3.95 12.57 -7.48
CA GLU A 152 3.70 13.15 -8.82
C GLU A 152 3.97 14.65 -8.86
N ILE A 153 3.54 15.41 -7.84
CA ILE A 153 3.83 16.84 -7.73
C ILE A 153 5.34 17.09 -7.72
N ALA A 154 6.08 16.35 -6.89
CA ALA A 154 7.52 16.51 -6.77
C ALA A 154 8.28 16.08 -8.04
N LYS A 155 7.74 15.10 -8.80
CA LYS A 155 8.28 14.66 -10.08
C LYS A 155 8.08 15.74 -11.15
N ILE A 156 6.85 16.21 -11.34
CA ILE A 156 6.49 17.21 -12.36
C ILE A 156 7.24 18.53 -12.11
N ALA A 157 7.34 18.96 -10.85
CA ALA A 157 8.08 20.17 -10.50
C ALA A 157 9.55 20.08 -10.94
N ARG A 158 10.21 18.94 -10.68
CA ARG A 158 11.60 18.72 -11.12
C ARG A 158 11.73 18.65 -12.64
N GLU A 159 10.85 17.91 -13.31
CA GLU A 159 10.85 17.79 -14.77
C GLU A 159 10.73 19.16 -15.44
N TYR A 160 9.90 20.06 -14.91
CA TYR A 160 9.81 21.44 -15.38
C TYR A 160 11.14 22.18 -15.24
N PHE A 161 11.77 22.15 -14.07
CA PHE A 161 13.05 22.84 -13.85
C PHE A 161 14.17 22.29 -14.73
N TYR A 162 14.25 20.96 -14.90
CA TYR A 162 15.22 20.33 -15.80
C TYR A 162 15.02 20.74 -17.25
N ALA A 163 13.77 20.85 -17.71
CA ALA A 163 13.45 21.30 -19.06
C ALA A 163 13.78 22.80 -19.30
N ASN A 164 14.04 23.57 -18.25
CA ASN A 164 14.40 24.99 -18.30
C ASN A 164 15.85 25.22 -17.83
N ASP A 165 16.72 24.22 -17.99
CA ASP A 165 18.16 24.28 -17.71
C ASP A 165 18.55 24.59 -16.25
N PHE A 166 17.63 24.41 -15.30
CA PHE A 166 17.97 24.47 -13.87
C PHE A 166 18.73 23.20 -13.45
N ILE A 167 19.70 23.38 -12.57
CA ILE A 167 20.51 22.29 -12.00
C ILE A 167 20.07 22.06 -10.55
N GLU A 168 19.69 20.82 -10.21
CA GLU A 168 19.42 20.43 -8.83
C GLU A 168 20.76 20.32 -8.07
N ILE A 169 20.95 21.14 -7.04
CA ILE A 169 22.14 21.16 -6.19
C ILE A 169 21.72 20.84 -4.75
N GLU A 170 22.26 19.78 -4.19
CA GLU A 170 22.06 19.43 -2.77
C GLU A 170 22.93 20.32 -1.89
N THR A 171 22.33 20.90 -0.85
CA THR A 171 23.02 21.80 0.10
C THR A 171 23.27 21.11 1.46
N PRO A 172 24.27 21.54 2.24
CA PRO A 172 24.60 20.90 3.51
C PRO A 172 23.47 21.00 4.56
N MET A 173 23.21 19.89 5.28
CA MET A 173 22.23 19.84 6.38
C MET A 173 22.81 20.20 7.76
N MET A 174 24.14 20.26 7.89
CA MET A 174 24.83 20.64 9.13
C MET A 174 25.54 21.97 8.90
N ILE A 175 24.87 23.07 9.23
CA ILE A 175 25.34 24.43 8.96
C ILE A 175 25.79 25.14 10.24
N LYS A 176 26.33 26.35 10.10
CA LYS A 176 26.60 27.23 11.25
C LYS A 176 25.29 27.85 11.72
N SER A 177 25.03 27.82 13.03
CA SER A 177 23.87 28.49 13.62
C SER A 177 23.95 30.00 13.47
N THR A 178 22.81 30.63 13.17
CA THR A 178 22.66 32.09 13.15
C THR A 178 21.85 32.53 14.37
N PRO A 179 22.32 33.52 15.16
CA PRO A 179 21.59 34.02 16.33
C PRO A 179 20.26 34.72 15.98
N GLU A 180 20.09 35.11 14.71
CA GLU A 180 18.94 35.84 14.20
C GLU A 180 17.93 34.89 13.56
N GLY A 181 16.63 35.18 13.70
CA GLY A 181 15.54 34.40 13.11
C GLY A 181 14.87 33.44 14.08
N ALA A 182 14.39 32.30 13.55
CA ALA A 182 13.77 31.26 14.38
C ALA A 182 14.82 30.48 15.19
N ARG A 183 14.36 29.68 16.16
CA ARG A 183 15.27 28.87 16.97
C ARG A 183 15.80 27.68 16.18
N ASP A 184 17.12 27.55 16.10
CA ASP A 184 17.78 26.42 15.46
C ASP A 184 17.68 25.11 16.27
N TYR A 185 17.52 23.99 15.57
CA TYR A 185 17.85 22.67 16.12
C TYR A 185 19.35 22.44 16.03
N VAL A 186 20.00 22.29 17.17
CA VAL A 186 21.47 22.13 17.25
C VAL A 186 21.89 20.66 17.33
N VAL A 187 22.99 20.35 16.65
CA VAL A 187 23.62 19.02 16.66
C VAL A 187 25.02 19.16 17.26
N PRO A 188 25.29 18.60 18.45
CA PRO A 188 26.60 18.71 19.10
C PRO A 188 27.69 18.02 18.30
N SER A 189 28.85 18.68 18.14
CA SER A 189 29.99 18.08 17.47
C SER A 189 30.80 17.21 18.43
N ARG A 190 31.01 15.94 18.06
CA ARG A 190 31.92 15.04 18.78
C ARG A 190 33.39 15.46 18.60
N ILE A 191 33.74 16.09 17.47
CA ILE A 191 35.13 16.43 17.11
C ILE A 191 35.54 17.77 17.69
N HIS A 192 34.63 18.75 17.67
CA HIS A 192 34.90 20.10 18.15
C HIS A 192 34.17 20.35 19.47
N ASN A 193 34.84 20.05 20.58
CA ASN A 193 34.26 20.18 21.92
C ASN A 193 33.74 21.61 22.19
N GLY A 194 32.54 21.71 22.75
CA GLY A 194 31.83 22.98 22.99
C GLY A 194 31.24 23.64 21.74
N LYS A 195 31.33 23.02 20.55
CA LYS A 195 30.75 23.55 19.30
C LYS A 195 29.58 22.70 18.79
N PHE A 196 28.70 23.36 18.05
CA PHE A 196 27.46 22.79 17.52
C PHE A 196 27.29 23.13 16.04
N TYR A 197 26.69 22.22 15.29
CA TYR A 197 26.05 22.52 14.01
C TYR A 197 24.58 22.87 14.25
N ALA A 198 23.92 23.41 13.24
CA ALA A 198 22.48 23.61 13.20
C ALA A 198 21.88 22.96 11.95
N LEU A 199 20.62 22.53 12.05
CA LEU A 199 19.83 22.17 10.87
C LEU A 199 19.36 23.46 10.16
N PRO A 200 19.46 23.55 8.83
CA PRO A 200 19.10 24.76 8.09
C PRO A 200 17.59 25.03 8.18
N GLN A 201 17.24 26.30 8.40
CA GLN A 201 15.85 26.78 8.26
C GLN A 201 15.44 26.87 6.79
N SER A 202 16.39 27.21 5.92
CA SER A 202 16.27 27.27 4.47
C SER A 202 17.67 27.16 3.83
N PRO A 203 17.77 26.89 2.52
CA PRO A 203 19.05 26.87 1.80
C PRO A 203 19.56 28.28 1.38
N GLN A 204 18.96 29.38 1.88
CA GLN A 204 19.14 30.75 1.35
C GLN A 204 20.59 31.25 1.20
N ILE A 205 21.53 30.76 2.02
CA ILE A 205 22.93 31.21 2.02
C ILE A 205 23.82 30.47 1.00
N TYR A 206 23.27 29.46 0.30
CA TYR A 206 23.98 28.61 -0.67
C TYR A 206 23.50 28.83 -2.09
#